data_AF-A0A6A6KJA9-F1
#
_entry.id   AF-A0A6A6KJA9-F1
#
_cell.length_a   1.000
_cell.length_b   1.000
_cell.length_c   1.000
_cell.angle_alpha   90.00
_cell.angle_beta   90.00
_cell.angle_gamma   90.00
#
_symmetry.space_group_name_H-M   'P 1'
#
loop_
_entity.id
_entity.type
_entity.pdbx_description
1 polymer ?
#
loop_
_entity_poly.entity_id
_entity_poly.type
_entity_poly.pdbx_seq_one_letter_code
_entity_poly.pdbx_strand_id
1 'polypeptide(L)'
;MGLPSVQVDPTRESYYRSRSRAPFVRLRPFHFFRPVHLGHHLGIIFSSAASVCDLFLLLFHPFLVPTLCSTRGALWWITKNAHQIHSIRVVNGAFALVVAVLCLEIRVVFHSFGRYIQVPPPLNYLLVTLTMLGGAAGAGAYALGMISDAFSSVAFTALTVIVSAAGAIVVGFPILARVAVLEIESALERSRIITLRRIRKLRL
;
A
#
# COMPACT_ATOMS: atom_id res chain seq x y z
N MET A 1 -49.95 55.94 41.24
CA MET A 1 -48.69 55.49 40.61
C MET A 1 -47.85 54.81 41.67
N GLY A 2 -47.80 53.48 41.66
CA GLY A 2 -46.95 52.67 42.53
C GLY A 2 -46.47 51.48 41.71
N LEU A 3 -45.18 51.45 41.40
CA LEU A 3 -44.52 50.31 40.75
C LEU A 3 -44.21 49.25 41.82
N PRO A 4 -44.42 47.95 41.55
CA PRO A 4 -44.09 46.90 42.49
C PRO A 4 -42.57 46.74 42.62
N SER A 5 -42.11 46.62 43.87
CA SER A 5 -40.74 46.36 44.28
C SER A 5 -40.27 44.97 43.82
N VAL A 6 -39.24 44.94 42.98
CA VAL A 6 -38.56 43.71 42.53
C VAL A 6 -37.85 43.07 43.73
N GLN A 7 -38.33 41.91 44.19
CA GLN A 7 -37.59 41.06 45.12
C GLN A 7 -36.42 40.41 44.39
N VAL A 8 -35.20 40.75 44.81
CA VAL A 8 -33.96 40.14 44.34
C VAL A 8 -33.69 38.88 45.17
N ASP A 9 -33.68 37.72 44.50
CA ASP A 9 -33.41 36.41 45.10
C ASP A 9 -31.95 36.32 45.60
N PRO A 10 -31.71 36.16 46.91
CA PRO A 10 -30.37 36.18 47.51
C PRO A 10 -29.51 34.95 47.14
N THR A 11 -30.09 33.92 46.53
CA THR A 11 -29.33 32.73 46.11
C THR A 11 -28.47 32.95 44.87
N ARG A 12 -28.76 34.00 44.07
CA ARG A 12 -28.02 34.29 42.83
C ARG A 12 -26.71 35.05 43.03
N GLU A 13 -26.52 35.77 44.14
CA GLU A 13 -25.27 36.52 44.39
C GLU A 13 -24.07 35.59 44.60
N SER A 14 -24.27 34.44 45.25
CA SER A 14 -23.21 33.47 45.54
C SER A 14 -22.61 32.86 44.27
N TYR A 15 -23.40 32.73 43.20
CA TYR A 15 -22.93 32.19 41.92
C TYR A 15 -22.02 33.17 41.17
N TYR A 16 -22.27 34.48 41.26
CA TYR A 16 -21.43 35.48 40.62
C TYR A 16 -20.14 35.76 41.38
N ARG A 17 -20.16 35.71 42.72
CA ARG A 17 -18.97 35.97 43.55
C ARG A 17 -17.92 34.84 43.49
N SER A 18 -18.32 33.63 43.11
CA SER A 18 -17.39 32.50 42.89
C SER A 18 -16.61 32.62 41.58
N ARG A 19 -17.13 33.34 40.58
CA ARG A 19 -16.50 33.47 39.25
C ARG A 19 -15.41 34.55 39.16
N SER A 20 -15.33 35.46 40.14
CA SER A 20 -14.36 36.58 40.15
C SER A 20 -13.05 36.28 40.89
N ARG A 21 -12.87 35.06 41.43
CA ARG A 21 -11.60 34.60 42.03
C ARG A 21 -10.96 33.46 41.23
N ALA A 22 -10.96 33.56 39.90
CA ALA A 22 -10.04 32.76 39.10
C ALA A 22 -8.64 33.42 39.18
N PRO A 23 -7.59 32.70 39.59
CA PRO A 23 -6.24 33.25 39.62
C PRO A 23 -5.83 33.66 38.21
N PHE A 24 -5.33 34.90 38.14
CA PHE A 24 -4.68 35.53 37.01
C PHE A 24 -3.85 34.51 36.21
N VAL A 25 -4.26 34.35 34.96
CA VAL A 25 -3.66 33.43 33.99
C VAL A 25 -2.19 33.80 33.82
N ARG A 26 -1.28 33.07 34.48
CA ARG A 26 0.10 32.97 34.02
C ARG A 26 0.06 32.09 32.77
N LEU A 27 -0.24 32.70 31.62
CA LEU A 27 -0.15 32.10 30.29
C LEU A 27 1.29 31.63 30.13
N ARG A 28 1.49 30.33 30.40
CA ARG A 28 2.76 29.68 30.19
C ARG A 28 3.11 29.75 28.68
N PRO A 29 4.39 29.83 28.28
CA PRO A 29 4.83 29.86 26.88
C PRO A 29 4.65 28.50 26.14
N PHE A 30 3.61 27.73 26.45
CA PHE A 30 3.34 26.41 25.85
C PHE A 30 2.66 26.47 24.48
N HIS A 31 2.25 27.65 24.00
CA HIS A 31 1.69 27.78 22.65
C HIS A 31 2.74 27.79 21.54
N PHE A 32 4.02 28.09 21.85
CA PHE A 32 5.10 28.06 20.87
C PHE A 32 5.75 26.67 20.74
N PHE A 33 5.70 25.87 21.81
CA PHE A 33 6.27 24.51 21.80
C PHE A 33 5.46 23.51 20.98
N ARG A 34 4.14 23.69 20.84
CA ARG A 34 3.30 22.76 20.05
C ARG A 34 3.64 22.73 18.56
N PRO A 35 3.74 23.86 17.82
CA PRO A 35 4.08 23.79 16.39
C PRO A 35 5.52 23.33 16.14
N VAL A 36 6.46 23.62 17.04
CA VAL A 36 7.86 23.15 16.89
C VAL A 36 7.97 21.65 17.18
N HIS A 37 7.23 21.13 18.16
CA HIS A 37 7.19 19.69 18.43
C HIS A 37 6.39 18.93 17.35
N LEU A 38 5.25 19.47 16.90
CA LEU A 38 4.50 18.93 15.76
C LEU A 38 5.33 18.97 14.48
N GLY A 39 6.04 20.08 14.24
CA GLY A 39 6.91 20.27 13.09
C GLY A 39 8.17 19.39 13.13
N HIS A 40 8.69 19.09 14.32
CA HIS A 40 9.77 18.12 14.48
C HIS A 40 9.30 16.69 14.22
N HIS A 41 8.14 16.30 14.74
CA HIS A 41 7.54 14.99 14.45
C HIS A 41 7.14 14.85 12.98
N LEU A 42 6.52 15.88 12.37
CA LEU A 42 6.24 15.92 10.93
C LEU A 42 7.55 15.95 10.12
N GLY A 43 8.57 16.65 10.59
CA GLY A 43 9.90 16.67 9.97
C GLY A 43 10.55 15.29 9.96
N ILE A 44 10.48 14.54 11.06
CA ILE A 44 10.94 13.14 11.14
C ILE A 44 10.09 12.24 10.20
N ILE A 45 8.78 12.49 10.11
CA ILE A 45 7.87 11.76 9.21
C ILE A 45 8.13 12.08 7.73
N PHE A 46 8.62 13.27 7.39
CA PHE A 46 9.02 13.64 6.03
C PHE A 46 10.52 13.47 5.76
N SER A 47 11.31 13.12 6.77
CA SER A 47 12.77 12.97 6.68
C SER A 47 13.20 11.70 5.95
N SER A 48 12.32 10.70 5.84
CA SER A 48 12.62 9.46 5.13
C SER A 48 11.57 9.22 4.06
N ALA A 49 12.03 8.93 2.84
CA ALA A 49 11.16 8.54 1.73
C ALA A 49 10.25 7.36 2.11
N ALA A 50 10.73 6.51 3.02
CA ALA A 50 9.90 5.54 3.67
C ALA A 50 8.71 6.26 4.35
N SER A 51 8.90 7.07 5.38
CA SER A 51 7.78 7.60 6.19
C SER A 51 6.71 8.35 5.37
N VAL A 52 7.12 9.00 4.27
CA VAL A 52 6.21 9.57 3.27
C VAL A 52 5.35 8.51 2.57
N CYS A 53 5.93 7.39 2.13
CA CYS A 53 5.18 6.26 1.56
C CYS A 53 4.21 5.60 2.55
N ASP A 54 4.52 5.51 3.84
CA ASP A 54 3.58 4.98 4.85
C ASP A 54 2.38 5.91 5.03
N LEU A 55 2.61 7.23 5.01
CA LEU A 55 1.55 8.23 5.08
C LEU A 55 0.63 8.14 3.85
N PHE A 56 1.21 7.99 2.66
CA PHE A 56 0.44 7.79 1.44
C PHE A 56 -0.33 6.47 1.46
N LEU A 57 0.26 5.37 1.93
CA LEU A 57 -0.46 4.10 2.08
C LEU A 57 -1.64 4.22 3.05
N LEU A 58 -1.43 4.84 4.21
CA LEU A 58 -2.50 5.12 5.17
C LEU A 58 -3.58 6.04 4.59
N LEU A 59 -3.20 7.01 3.76
CA LEU A 59 -4.13 7.93 3.11
C LEU A 59 -4.94 7.25 2.00
N PHE A 60 -4.34 6.37 1.20
CA PHE A 60 -4.99 5.71 0.06
C PHE A 60 -5.72 4.42 0.41
N HIS A 61 -5.36 3.75 1.51
CA HIS A 61 -6.06 2.58 2.03
C HIS A 61 -7.58 2.77 2.23
N PRO A 62 -8.08 3.86 2.84
CA PRO A 62 -9.51 4.10 2.96
C PRO A 62 -10.20 4.43 1.64
N PHE A 63 -9.47 4.71 0.54
CA PHE A 63 -10.06 4.89 -0.78
C PHE A 63 -10.21 3.57 -1.54
N LEU A 64 -9.33 2.58 -1.29
CA LEU A 64 -9.39 1.26 -1.91
C LEU A 64 -10.57 0.41 -1.41
N VAL A 65 -10.84 0.45 -0.11
CA VAL A 65 -11.88 -0.39 0.53
C VAL A 65 -13.30 -0.05 0.02
N PRO A 66 -13.71 1.22 -0.12
CA PRO A 66 -15.00 1.57 -0.69
C PRO A 66 -15.11 1.28 -2.19
N THR A 67 -14.04 1.42 -2.96
CA THR A 67 -14.07 1.13 -4.41
C THR A 67 -14.19 -0.36 -4.72
N LEU A 68 -13.59 -1.22 -3.88
CA LEU A 68 -13.63 -2.69 -4.05
C LEU A 68 -14.83 -3.35 -3.36
N CYS A 69 -15.27 -2.86 -2.19
CA CYS A 69 -16.35 -3.49 -1.41
C CYS A 69 -17.69 -2.72 -1.43
N SER A 70 -17.72 -1.41 -1.69
CA SER A 70 -18.96 -0.63 -1.58
C SER A 70 -19.67 -0.48 -2.92
N THR A 71 -20.25 -1.57 -3.43
CA THR A 71 -21.07 -1.56 -4.66
C THR A 71 -22.40 -0.80 -4.51
N ARG A 72 -22.81 -0.44 -3.29
CA ARG A 72 -24.16 0.10 -2.99
C ARG A 72 -24.15 1.38 -2.16
N GLY A 73 -23.66 2.49 -2.74
CA GLY A 73 -24.17 3.79 -2.31
C GLY A 73 -23.22 4.74 -1.57
N ALA A 74 -21.92 4.50 -1.42
CA ALA A 74 -21.03 5.48 -0.76
C ALA A 74 -20.94 6.88 -1.44
N LEU A 75 -21.42 7.03 -2.68
CA LEU A 75 -21.42 8.29 -3.44
C LEU A 75 -22.83 8.88 -3.69
N TRP A 76 -23.85 8.36 -3.00
CA TRP A 76 -25.25 8.76 -3.18
C TRP A 76 -25.51 10.27 -3.00
N TRP A 77 -24.66 10.95 -2.21
CA TRP A 77 -24.70 12.38 -1.97
C TRP A 77 -24.17 13.27 -3.11
N ILE A 78 -23.41 12.72 -4.07
CA ILE A 78 -22.67 13.51 -5.07
C ILE A 78 -23.37 13.53 -6.44
N THR A 79 -23.97 12.41 -6.84
CA THR A 79 -24.70 12.33 -8.11
C THR A 79 -25.68 11.16 -8.05
N LYS A 80 -26.84 11.31 -8.69
CA LYS A 80 -27.88 10.27 -8.78
C LYS A 80 -27.68 9.36 -10.00
N ASN A 81 -26.78 9.72 -10.92
CA ASN A 81 -26.53 8.97 -12.15
C ASN A 81 -25.58 7.79 -11.90
N ALA A 82 -26.09 6.56 -11.99
CA ALA A 82 -25.33 5.33 -11.70
C ALA A 82 -24.05 5.19 -12.56
N HIS A 83 -24.12 5.51 -13.84
CA HIS A 83 -22.97 5.43 -14.76
C HIS A 83 -21.84 6.42 -14.38
N GLN A 84 -22.20 7.61 -13.90
CA GLN A 84 -21.24 8.62 -13.45
C GLN A 84 -20.59 8.21 -12.12
N ILE A 85 -21.36 7.65 -11.19
CA ILE A 85 -20.83 7.11 -9.91
C ILE A 85 -19.81 6.01 -10.18
N HIS A 86 -20.10 5.10 -11.11
CA HIS A 86 -19.19 4.01 -11.45
C HIS A 86 -17.87 4.53 -12.06
N SER A 87 -17.95 5.45 -13.03
CA SER A 87 -16.75 6.04 -13.65
C SER A 87 -15.86 6.76 -12.63
N ILE A 88 -16.44 7.58 -11.75
CA ILE A 88 -15.70 8.30 -10.69
C ILE A 88 -15.00 7.31 -9.74
N ARG A 89 -15.65 6.20 -9.40
CA ARG A 89 -15.07 5.17 -8.53
C ARG A 89 -13.93 4.42 -9.19
N VAL A 90 -14.06 4.07 -10.46
CA VAL A 90 -13.01 3.37 -11.19
C VAL A 90 -11.79 4.28 -11.34
N VAL A 91 -11.98 5.56 -11.69
CA VAL A 91 -10.87 6.51 -11.84
C VAL A 91 -10.18 6.77 -10.49
N ASN A 92 -10.94 7.02 -9.43
CA ASN A 92 -10.36 7.27 -8.11
C ASN A 92 -9.69 6.01 -7.51
N GLY A 93 -10.29 4.84 -7.74
CA GLY A 93 -9.74 3.55 -7.36
C GLY A 93 -8.45 3.22 -8.12
N ALA A 94 -8.42 3.49 -9.43
CA ALA A 94 -7.22 3.33 -10.25
C ALA A 94 -6.09 4.25 -9.78
N PHE A 95 -6.39 5.53 -9.49
CA PHE A 95 -5.41 6.46 -8.96
C PHE A 95 -4.88 6.02 -7.60
N ALA A 96 -5.78 5.64 -6.67
CA ALA A 96 -5.39 5.13 -5.36
C ALA A 96 -4.53 3.86 -5.46
N LEU A 97 -4.86 2.97 -6.38
CA LEU A 97 -4.11 1.74 -6.63
C LEU A 97 -2.70 2.03 -7.16
N VAL A 98 -2.55 2.92 -8.16
CA VAL A 98 -1.24 3.31 -8.70
C VAL A 98 -0.37 3.90 -7.60
N VAL A 99 -0.89 4.83 -6.81
CA VAL A 99 -0.10 5.48 -5.76
C VAL A 99 0.26 4.49 -4.64
N ALA A 100 -0.67 3.62 -4.23
CA ALA A 100 -0.41 2.59 -3.23
C ALA A 100 0.68 1.60 -3.71
N VAL A 101 0.59 1.16 -4.96
CA VAL A 101 1.58 0.25 -5.55
C VAL A 101 2.97 0.89 -5.62
N LEU A 102 3.08 2.13 -6.09
CA LEU A 102 4.36 2.84 -6.11
C LEU A 102 4.96 3.00 -4.71
N CYS A 103 4.13 3.29 -3.70
CA CYS A 103 4.58 3.36 -2.31
C CYS A 103 5.07 2.00 -1.79
N LEU A 104 4.38 0.91 -2.13
CA LEU A 104 4.80 -0.45 -1.80
C LEU A 104 6.09 -0.83 -2.52
N GLU A 105 6.28 -0.45 -3.77
CA GLU A 105 7.52 -0.73 -4.51
C GLU A 105 8.74 -0.08 -3.83
N ILE A 106 8.66 1.21 -3.52
CA ILE A 106 9.78 1.96 -2.93
C ILE A 106 10.17 1.39 -1.57
N ARG A 107 9.19 1.10 -0.71
CA ARG A 107 9.45 0.60 0.66
C ARG A 107 9.65 -0.90 0.74
N VAL A 108 8.70 -1.66 0.24
CA VAL A 108 8.70 -3.10 0.46
C VAL A 108 9.73 -3.71 -0.49
N VAL A 109 9.67 -3.38 -1.78
CA VAL A 109 10.52 -4.06 -2.76
C VAL A 109 11.94 -3.51 -2.77
N PHE A 110 12.14 -2.21 -2.94
CA PHE A 110 13.50 -1.67 -3.07
C PHE A 110 14.20 -1.53 -1.72
N HIS A 111 13.52 -1.05 -0.69
CA HIS A 111 14.15 -0.87 0.62
C HIS A 111 14.33 -2.19 1.37
N SER A 112 13.32 -3.09 1.43
CA SER A 112 13.45 -4.36 2.14
C SER A 112 13.98 -5.51 1.28
N PHE A 113 13.54 -5.62 0.01
CA PHE A 113 13.90 -6.74 -0.87
C PHE A 113 15.02 -6.45 -1.88
N GLY A 114 15.62 -5.26 -1.88
CA GLY A 114 16.62 -4.88 -2.86
C GLY A 114 17.83 -5.84 -2.96
N ARG A 115 18.18 -6.52 -1.86
CA ARG A 115 19.27 -7.52 -1.83
C ARG A 115 18.91 -8.86 -2.45
N TYR A 116 17.63 -9.16 -2.64
CA TYR A 116 17.15 -10.42 -3.21
C TYR A 116 16.87 -10.32 -4.71
N ILE A 117 16.93 -9.13 -5.29
CA ILE A 117 16.68 -8.93 -6.71
C ILE A 117 17.97 -9.24 -7.47
N GLN A 118 17.91 -10.27 -8.32
CA GLN A 118 19.07 -10.76 -9.05
C GLN A 118 19.40 -9.92 -10.30
N VAL A 119 18.49 -9.03 -10.70
CA VAL A 119 18.61 -8.22 -11.92
C VAL A 119 19.38 -6.93 -11.62
N PRO A 120 20.43 -6.59 -12.40
CA PRO A 120 21.15 -5.34 -12.22
C PRO A 120 20.25 -4.11 -12.53
N PRO A 121 20.48 -2.97 -11.85
CA PRO A 121 19.87 -1.69 -12.24
C PRO A 121 20.26 -1.33 -13.69
N PRO A 122 19.39 -0.72 -14.53
CA PRO A 122 18.08 -0.12 -14.23
C PRO A 122 16.86 -1.02 -14.52
N LEU A 123 17.06 -2.20 -15.14
CA LEU A 123 15.96 -3.09 -15.58
C LEU A 123 15.12 -3.61 -14.41
N ASN A 124 15.73 -3.73 -13.23
CA ASN A 124 15.04 -4.06 -11.98
C ASN A 124 13.79 -3.17 -11.75
N TYR A 125 13.93 -1.85 -11.90
CA TYR A 125 12.82 -0.92 -11.70
C TYR A 125 11.66 -1.19 -12.63
N LEU A 126 11.94 -1.36 -13.93
CA LEU A 126 10.91 -1.63 -14.92
C LEU A 126 10.19 -2.95 -14.67
N LEU A 127 10.93 -4.01 -14.35
CA LEU A 127 10.36 -5.33 -14.13
C LEU A 127 9.56 -5.40 -12.83
N VAL A 128 10.04 -4.78 -11.75
CA VAL A 128 9.30 -4.70 -10.48
C VAL A 128 8.02 -3.89 -10.67
N THR A 129 8.09 -2.72 -11.32
CA THR A 129 6.90 -1.91 -11.54
C THR A 129 5.90 -2.61 -12.46
N LEU A 130 6.37 -3.26 -13.53
CA LEU A 130 5.51 -4.03 -14.42
C LEU A 130 4.81 -5.17 -13.69
N THR A 131 5.50 -5.84 -12.75
CA THR A 131 4.95 -6.98 -12.01
C THR A 131 3.94 -6.56 -10.95
N MET A 132 4.30 -5.59 -10.11
CA MET A 132 3.45 -5.09 -9.04
C MET A 132 2.24 -4.33 -9.59
N LEU A 133 2.44 -3.38 -10.52
CA LEU A 133 1.36 -2.61 -11.11
C LEU A 133 0.47 -3.49 -11.99
N GLY A 134 1.07 -4.35 -12.83
CA GLY A 134 0.33 -5.25 -13.70
C GLY A 134 -0.47 -6.30 -12.90
N GLY A 135 0.11 -6.84 -11.83
CA GLY A 135 -0.57 -7.77 -10.92
C GLY A 135 -1.72 -7.11 -10.17
N ALA A 136 -1.50 -5.91 -9.60
CA ALA A 136 -2.53 -5.16 -8.89
C ALA A 136 -3.66 -4.69 -9.83
N ALA A 137 -3.32 -4.21 -11.03
CA ALA A 137 -4.30 -3.82 -12.04
C ALA A 137 -5.11 -5.02 -12.54
N GLY A 138 -4.47 -6.17 -12.77
CA GLY A 138 -5.14 -7.41 -13.14
C GLY A 138 -6.12 -7.89 -12.06
N ALA A 139 -5.67 -7.93 -10.80
CA ALA A 139 -6.52 -8.29 -9.66
C ALA A 139 -7.69 -7.31 -9.48
N GLY A 140 -7.44 -6.00 -9.64
CA GLY A 140 -8.46 -4.96 -9.57
C GLY A 140 -9.50 -5.07 -10.69
N ALA A 141 -9.06 -5.28 -11.94
CA ALA A 141 -9.94 -5.47 -13.08
C ALA A 141 -10.81 -6.73 -12.92
N TYR A 142 -10.26 -7.82 -12.38
CA TYR A 142 -11.01 -9.03 -12.05
C TYR A 142 -12.04 -8.80 -10.93
N ALA A 143 -11.63 -8.15 -9.84
CA ALA A 143 -12.53 -7.84 -8.73
C ALA A 143 -13.69 -6.91 -9.13
N LEU A 144 -13.45 -6.00 -10.07
CA LEU A 144 -14.48 -5.10 -10.62
C LEU A 144 -15.34 -5.75 -11.72
N GLY A 145 -15.06 -7.00 -12.11
CA GLY A 145 -15.81 -7.70 -13.15
C GLY A 145 -15.66 -7.10 -14.54
N MET A 146 -14.56 -6.40 -14.82
CA MET A 146 -14.33 -5.70 -16.10
C MET A 146 -13.92 -6.64 -17.25
N ILE A 147 -13.64 -7.91 -16.97
CA ILE A 147 -13.34 -8.93 -17.98
C ILE A 147 -14.64 -9.61 -18.41
N SER A 148 -15.34 -9.01 -19.38
CA SER A 148 -16.60 -9.55 -19.92
C SER A 148 -16.46 -10.12 -21.34
N ASP A 149 -15.54 -9.58 -22.14
CA ASP A 149 -15.45 -9.89 -23.58
C ASP A 149 -14.24 -10.78 -23.93
N ALA A 150 -14.36 -11.55 -25.03
CA ALA A 150 -13.31 -12.44 -25.51
C ALA A 150 -11.98 -11.69 -25.79
N PHE A 151 -12.06 -10.46 -26.31
CA PHE A 151 -10.88 -9.62 -26.57
C PHE A 151 -10.23 -9.12 -25.28
N SER A 152 -11.04 -8.77 -24.27
CA SER A 152 -10.58 -8.39 -22.93
C SER A 152 -9.92 -9.58 -22.22
N SER A 153 -10.43 -10.80 -22.42
CA SER A 153 -9.86 -12.04 -21.89
C SER A 153 -8.50 -12.39 -22.51
N VAL A 154 -8.32 -12.23 -23.83
CA VAL A 154 -7.03 -12.44 -24.50
C VAL A 154 -6.00 -11.41 -24.03
N ALA A 155 -6.38 -10.13 -23.96
CA ALA A 155 -5.50 -9.08 -23.45
C ALA A 155 -5.11 -9.31 -21.98
N PHE A 156 -6.06 -9.73 -21.14
CA PHE A 156 -5.82 -10.10 -19.74
C PHE A 156 -4.86 -11.29 -19.63
N THR A 157 -5.03 -12.31 -20.48
CA THR A 157 -4.15 -13.48 -20.50
C THR A 157 -2.74 -13.11 -20.96
N ALA A 158 -2.60 -12.31 -22.01
CA ALA A 158 -1.29 -11.83 -22.47
C ALA A 158 -0.59 -11.00 -21.39
N LEU A 159 -1.34 -10.11 -20.72
CA LEU A 159 -0.81 -9.27 -19.65
C LEU A 159 -0.39 -10.10 -18.43
N THR A 160 -1.19 -11.09 -18.02
CA THR A 160 -0.82 -12.00 -16.92
C THR A 160 0.41 -12.84 -17.24
N VAL A 161 0.57 -13.28 -18.50
CA VAL A 161 1.80 -13.97 -18.94
C VAL A 161 3.01 -13.05 -18.86
N ILE A 162 2.91 -11.81 -19.36
CA ILE A 162 4.01 -10.82 -19.31
C ILE A 162 4.39 -10.50 -17.87
N VAL A 163 3.39 -10.25 -17.01
CA VAL A 163 3.57 -9.99 -15.57
C VAL A 163 4.23 -11.18 -14.89
N SER A 164 3.78 -12.41 -15.17
CA SER A 164 4.36 -13.62 -14.59
C SER A 164 5.81 -13.84 -15.03
N ALA A 165 6.10 -13.62 -16.32
CA ALA A 165 7.45 -13.72 -16.86
C ALA A 165 8.38 -12.67 -16.25
N ALA A 166 7.93 -11.42 -16.14
CA ALA A 166 8.69 -10.35 -15.49
C ALA A 166 8.98 -10.69 -14.01
N GLY A 167 8.02 -11.27 -13.29
CA GLY A 167 8.18 -11.66 -11.88
C GLY A 167 9.18 -12.80 -11.71
N ALA A 168 9.12 -13.80 -12.59
CA ALA A 168 10.08 -14.90 -12.62
C ALA A 168 11.52 -14.40 -12.88
N ILE A 169 11.67 -13.39 -13.74
CA ILE A 169 12.98 -12.76 -14.01
C ILE A 169 13.48 -11.99 -12.78
N VAL A 170 12.63 -11.21 -12.11
CA VAL A 170 13.00 -10.43 -10.90
C VAL A 170 13.51 -11.36 -9.79
N VAL A 171 12.84 -12.49 -9.58
CA VAL A 171 13.22 -13.49 -8.56
C VAL A 171 14.46 -14.30 -8.98
N GLY A 172 14.82 -14.29 -10.26
CA GLY A 172 15.97 -15.03 -10.78
C GLY A 172 15.70 -16.52 -11.05
N PHE A 173 14.43 -16.90 -11.19
CA PHE A 173 14.01 -18.26 -11.53
C PHE A 173 14.77 -18.88 -12.72
N PRO A 174 15.02 -18.18 -13.86
CA PRO A 174 15.74 -18.80 -14.98
C PRO A 174 17.20 -19.17 -14.66
N ILE A 175 17.85 -18.45 -13.74
CA ILE A 175 19.24 -18.72 -13.33
C ILE A 175 19.27 -19.92 -12.38
N LEU A 176 18.35 -19.95 -11.41
CA LEU A 176 18.20 -21.07 -10.49
C LEU A 176 17.84 -22.37 -11.22
N ALA A 177 16.99 -22.31 -12.24
CA ALA A 177 16.62 -23.47 -13.05
C ALA A 177 17.82 -24.04 -13.82
N ARG A 178 18.65 -23.18 -14.42
CA ARG A 178 19.89 -23.61 -15.11
C ARG A 178 20.87 -24.27 -14.14
N VAL A 179 21.08 -23.66 -12.97
CA VAL A 179 21.99 -24.20 -11.94
C VAL A 179 21.48 -25.55 -11.41
N ALA A 180 20.20 -25.66 -11.11
CA ALA A 180 19.60 -26.92 -10.64
C ALA A 180 19.71 -28.04 -11.68
N VAL A 181 19.49 -27.74 -12.96
CA VAL A 181 19.64 -28.74 -14.05
C VAL A 181 21.08 -29.24 -14.14
N LEU A 182 22.07 -28.35 -14.05
CA LEU A 182 23.49 -28.73 -14.07
C LEU A 182 23.89 -29.56 -12.84
N GLU A 183 23.33 -29.24 -11.67
CA GLU A 183 23.59 -29.99 -10.45
C GLU A 183 23.05 -31.43 -10.56
N ILE A 184 21.84 -31.60 -11.11
CA ILE A 184 21.22 -32.90 -11.38
C ILE A 184 22.05 -33.70 -12.39
N GLU A 185 22.48 -33.08 -13.50
CA GLU A 185 23.30 -33.74 -14.51
C GLU A 185 24.64 -34.22 -13.92
N SER A 186 25.29 -33.37 -13.11
CA SER A 186 26.53 -33.74 -12.42
C SER A 186 26.34 -34.87 -11.40
N ALA A 187 25.19 -34.91 -10.71
CA ALA A 187 24.86 -35.95 -9.75
C ALA A 187 24.57 -37.29 -10.45
N LEU A 188 23.89 -37.25 -11.59
CA LEU A 188 23.62 -38.41 -12.44
C LEU A 188 24.93 -39.00 -12.98
N GLU A 189 25.84 -38.15 -13.44
CA GLU A 189 27.14 -38.58 -13.98
C GLU A 189 28.00 -39.23 -12.88
N ARG A 190 28.01 -38.66 -11.67
CA ARG A 190 28.67 -39.27 -10.49
C ARG A 190 28.09 -40.65 -10.16
N SER A 191 26.77 -40.80 -10.16
CA SER A 191 26.10 -42.08 -9.89
C SER A 191 26.42 -43.14 -10.96
N ARG A 192 26.48 -42.72 -12.24
CA ARG A 192 26.84 -43.58 -13.36
C ARG A 192 28.28 -44.10 -13.26
N ILE A 193 29.23 -43.23 -12.91
CA ILE A 193 30.64 -43.61 -12.70
C ILE A 193 30.79 -44.61 -11.56
N ILE A 194 30.10 -44.40 -10.44
CA ILE A 194 30.14 -45.32 -9.29
C ILE A 194 29.58 -46.69 -9.68
N THR A 195 28.46 -46.71 -10.40
CA THR A 195 27.82 -47.95 -10.86
C THR A 195 28.72 -48.73 -11.82
N LEU A 196 29.35 -48.03 -12.78
CA LEU A 196 30.30 -48.65 -13.72
C LEU A 196 31.55 -49.22 -13.02
N ARG A 197 32.08 -48.51 -12.00
CA ARG A 197 33.18 -49.03 -11.18
C ARG A 197 32.77 -50.28 -10.41
N ARG A 198 31.54 -50.33 -9.88
CA ARG A 198 31.00 -51.49 -9.15
C ARG A 198 30.86 -52.71 -10.06
N ILE A 199 30.33 -52.52 -11.28
CA ILE A 199 30.19 -53.58 -12.28
C ILE A 199 31.57 -54.10 -12.71
N ARG A 200 32.54 -53.21 -12.95
CA ARG A 200 33.91 -53.62 -13.31
C ARG A 200 34.56 -54.44 -12.20
N LYS A 201 34.34 -54.08 -10.93
CA LYS A 201 34.91 -54.80 -9.77
C LYS A 201 34.28 -56.19 -9.54
N LEU A 202 33.06 -56.42 -10.03
CA LEU A 202 32.37 -57.72 -9.97
C LEU A 202 32.72 -58.66 -11.14
N ARG A 203 33.41 -58.14 -12.16
CA ARG A 203 33.78 -58.90 -13.37
C ARG A 203 35.25 -59.37 -13.34
N LEU A 204 35.99 -59.03 -12.27
CA LEU A 204 37.32 -59.54 -11.92
C LEU A 204 37.16 -60.45 -10.70
#